data_AF-A0A2L0EZT0-F1
#
_entry.id   AF-A0A2L0EZT0-F1
#
_cell.length_a   1.000
_cell.length_b   1.000
_cell.length_c   1.000
_cell.angle_alpha   90.00
_cell.angle_beta   90.00
_cell.angle_gamma   90.00
#
_symmetry.space_group_name_H-M   'P 1'
#
loop_
_entity.id
_entity.type
_entity.pdbx_description
1 polymer ?
#
loop_
_entity_poly.entity_id
_entity_poly.type
_entity_poly.pdbx_seq_one_letter_code
_entity_poly.pdbx_strand_id
1 'polypeptide(L)'
;MSEIENFSFVIAGELAGMAYPHAPGALDELAALGFRSVVSLSRRAPPPHALGPLIHLHCPLADFTRIPSVDLLRAVAFLGRAPKPAAVHGEGGVGRTGVVLACRLVSLGRSSAEAIAEVRRARPGSIDHPELETSVEEFELFYRSEQEQATPVPFNFAPASPLDRVVHGAERPGFGMPLWSTSGIRSSVLAPPSTAEALDPSDTPVESWLGFMARQGMREVLCLLDEGELASHRVPLLGRYQREFLRVTHVPLEGGAVAVPTPEALEHALAALRRAEAGGSPIVVHCASGAGRTGVVLAAWLRARHGLAPEAAIAAVRDHARHFGARREPLKAGPGVRDLLASVPARG
;
A
#
# COMPACT_ATOMS: atom_id res chain seq x y z
N MET A 1 30.30 10.90 -28.96
CA MET A 1 29.81 11.59 -27.74
C MET A 1 28.35 11.17 -27.60
N SER A 2 27.86 10.91 -26.39
CA SER A 2 26.45 10.54 -26.22
C SER A 2 25.56 11.69 -26.71
N GLU A 3 24.50 11.35 -27.45
CA GLU A 3 23.49 12.30 -27.93
C GLU A 3 22.43 12.58 -26.86
N ILE A 4 22.49 11.86 -25.72
CA ILE A 4 21.59 12.01 -24.59
C ILE A 4 22.22 12.95 -23.55
N GLU A 5 21.59 14.11 -23.37
CA GLU A 5 22.07 15.13 -22.43
C GLU A 5 21.49 14.94 -21.02
N ASN A 6 22.29 15.33 -20.02
CA ASN A 6 21.93 15.27 -18.60
C ASN A 6 21.34 13.92 -18.15
N PHE A 7 21.89 12.82 -18.67
CA PHE A 7 21.38 11.48 -18.42
C PHE A 7 21.97 10.86 -17.15
N SER A 8 21.12 10.29 -16.29
CA SER A 8 21.56 9.37 -15.23
C SER A 8 20.41 8.55 -14.64
N PHE A 9 20.74 7.37 -14.12
CA PHE A 9 19.81 6.53 -13.38
C PHE A 9 19.55 7.09 -11.98
N VAL A 10 18.29 7.10 -11.57
CA VAL A 10 17.87 7.26 -10.17
C VAL A 10 17.65 5.89 -9.53
N ILE A 11 17.10 4.93 -10.29
CA ILE A 11 17.02 3.52 -9.90
C ILE A 11 17.75 2.72 -10.97
N ALA A 12 18.86 2.09 -10.58
CA ALA A 12 19.73 1.37 -11.50
C ALA A 12 18.94 0.35 -12.35
N GLY A 13 19.04 0.45 -13.68
CA GLY A 13 18.36 -0.44 -14.61
C GLY A 13 16.84 -0.28 -14.68
N GLU A 14 16.22 0.67 -13.96
CA GLU A 14 14.77 0.83 -13.94
C GLU A 14 14.29 2.22 -14.33
N LEU A 15 14.92 3.27 -13.80
CA LEU A 15 14.41 4.63 -13.92
C LEU A 15 15.56 5.63 -14.08
N ALA A 16 15.52 6.41 -15.14
CA ALA A 16 16.50 7.45 -15.43
C ALA A 16 15.84 8.81 -15.73
N GLY A 17 16.60 9.88 -15.50
CA GLY A 17 16.27 11.22 -15.95
C GLY A 17 17.16 11.64 -17.11
N MET A 18 16.65 12.49 -18.01
CA MET A 18 17.44 13.14 -19.07
C MET A 18 16.88 14.52 -19.43
N ALA A 19 17.66 15.31 -20.18
CA ALA A 19 17.18 16.52 -20.84
C ALA A 19 16.36 16.17 -22.09
N TYR A 20 15.75 17.18 -22.72
CA TYR A 20 14.96 16.97 -23.93
C TYR A 20 15.86 16.39 -25.04
N PRO A 21 15.42 15.36 -25.77
CA PRO A 21 16.21 14.73 -26.83
C PRO A 21 16.25 15.65 -28.07
N HIS A 22 17.17 16.63 -28.07
CA HIS A 22 17.34 17.58 -29.17
C HIS A 22 17.98 16.94 -30.40
N ALA A 23 18.92 16.02 -30.18
CA ALA A 23 19.60 15.32 -31.25
C ALA A 23 18.65 14.28 -31.90
N PRO A 24 18.64 14.16 -33.24
CA PRO A 24 17.76 13.23 -33.94
C PRO A 24 17.91 11.77 -33.49
N GLY A 25 19.12 11.33 -33.12
CA GLY A 25 19.40 9.96 -32.68
C GLY A 25 19.32 9.74 -31.17
N ALA A 26 18.99 10.75 -30.36
CA ALA A 26 18.99 10.60 -28.90
C ALA A 26 17.99 9.56 -28.40
N LEU A 27 16.83 9.42 -29.05
CA LEU A 27 15.83 8.40 -28.70
C LEU A 27 16.20 7.02 -29.24
N ASP A 28 16.90 6.94 -30.37
CA ASP A 28 17.44 5.69 -30.88
C ASP A 28 18.57 5.18 -29.98
N GLU A 29 19.44 6.07 -29.50
CA GLU A 29 20.46 5.75 -28.50
C GLU A 29 19.81 5.27 -27.21
N LEU A 30 18.74 5.94 -26.74
CA LEU A 30 18.00 5.54 -25.55
C LEU A 30 17.39 4.13 -25.71
N ALA A 31 16.79 3.83 -26.86
CA ALA A 31 16.27 2.50 -27.18
C ALA A 31 17.38 1.44 -27.29
N ALA A 32 18.55 1.79 -27.86
CA ALA A 32 19.71 0.92 -27.96
C ALA A 32 20.33 0.60 -26.59
N LEU A 33 20.22 1.51 -25.62
CA LEU A 33 20.55 1.29 -24.21
C LEU A 33 19.51 0.38 -23.49
N GLY A 34 18.47 -0.05 -24.19
CA GLY A 34 17.48 -1.01 -23.71
C GLY A 34 16.26 -0.39 -23.03
N PHE A 35 16.13 0.94 -23.00
CA PHE A 35 14.93 1.60 -22.48
C PHE A 35 13.71 1.23 -23.29
N ARG A 36 12.57 1.08 -22.60
CA ARG A 36 11.31 0.62 -23.19
C ARG A 36 10.23 1.69 -23.14
N SER A 37 10.38 2.67 -22.25
CA SER A 37 9.37 3.70 -22.05
C SER A 37 9.99 5.08 -21.83
N VAL A 38 9.28 6.13 -22.23
CA VAL A 38 9.71 7.52 -22.04
C VAL A 38 8.54 8.42 -21.63
N VAL A 39 8.79 9.34 -20.70
CA VAL A 39 7.84 10.36 -20.24
C VAL A 39 8.36 11.74 -20.61
N SER A 40 7.58 12.49 -21.40
CA SER A 40 7.90 13.87 -21.78
C SER A 40 7.13 14.87 -20.93
N LEU A 41 7.85 15.66 -20.14
CA LEU A 41 7.29 16.73 -19.30
C LEU A 41 7.35 18.11 -19.96
N SER A 42 8.16 18.27 -21.01
CA SER A 42 8.24 19.50 -21.80
C SER A 42 6.93 19.82 -22.49
N ARG A 43 6.70 21.11 -22.78
CA ARG A 43 5.57 21.58 -23.59
C ARG A 43 5.52 20.88 -24.94
N ARG A 44 6.70 20.67 -25.56
CA ARG A 44 6.87 19.87 -26.76
C ARG A 44 7.13 18.39 -26.41
N ALA A 45 6.49 17.50 -27.14
CA ALA A 45 6.87 16.10 -27.22
C ALA A 45 7.86 15.89 -28.38
N PRO A 46 8.73 14.86 -28.33
CA PRO A 46 9.38 14.36 -29.52
C PRO A 46 8.34 13.94 -30.58
N PRO A 47 8.62 14.10 -31.88
CA PRO A 47 7.66 13.74 -32.91
C PRO A 47 7.45 12.22 -32.93
N PRO A 48 6.25 11.72 -33.27
CA PRO A 48 5.92 10.28 -33.16
C PRO A 48 6.89 9.35 -33.90
N HIS A 49 7.44 9.78 -35.04
CA HIS A 49 8.38 8.99 -35.82
C HIS A 49 9.74 8.80 -35.12
N ALA A 50 10.14 9.70 -34.23
CA ALA A 50 11.42 9.63 -33.49
C ALA A 50 11.32 8.76 -32.22
N LEU A 51 10.12 8.37 -31.79
CA LEU A 51 9.93 7.55 -30.59
C LEU A 51 10.31 6.07 -30.82
N GLY A 52 10.33 5.61 -32.08
CA GLY A 52 10.66 4.24 -32.43
C GLY A 52 9.84 3.22 -31.62
N PRO A 53 10.47 2.26 -30.91
CA PRO A 53 9.79 1.24 -30.12
C PRO A 53 9.37 1.70 -28.71
N LEU A 54 9.67 2.94 -28.30
CA LEU A 54 9.44 3.41 -26.94
C LEU A 54 7.95 3.65 -26.67
N ILE A 55 7.45 3.12 -25.55
CA ILE A 55 6.13 3.47 -25.05
C ILE A 55 6.19 4.86 -24.43
N HIS A 56 5.39 5.78 -24.97
CA HIS A 56 5.51 7.20 -24.66
C HIS A 56 4.30 7.74 -23.92
N LEU A 57 4.56 8.53 -22.87
CA LEU A 57 3.59 9.43 -22.27
C LEU A 57 4.05 10.88 -22.48
N HIS A 58 3.23 11.68 -23.15
CA HIS A 58 3.34 13.14 -23.09
C HIS A 58 2.47 13.70 -21.97
N CYS A 59 3.10 14.34 -20.99
CA CYS A 59 2.47 14.95 -19.84
C CYS A 59 3.08 16.33 -19.61
N PRO A 60 2.72 17.35 -20.42
CA PRO A 60 3.34 18.66 -20.35
C PRO A 60 3.06 19.31 -18.99
N LEU A 61 4.11 19.74 -18.31
CA LEU A 61 4.04 20.44 -17.02
C LEU A 61 4.57 21.87 -17.21
N ALA A 62 4.00 22.86 -16.55
CA ALA A 62 4.46 24.25 -16.67
C ALA A 62 5.89 24.44 -16.13
N ASP A 63 6.67 25.32 -16.78
CA ASP A 63 8.04 25.62 -16.35
C ASP A 63 8.04 26.41 -15.02
N PHE A 64 9.03 26.17 -14.15
CA PHE A 64 9.38 27.00 -12.96
C PHE A 64 8.24 27.35 -11.99
N THR A 65 7.23 26.50 -11.90
CA THR A 65 6.06 26.71 -11.05
C THR A 65 5.78 25.45 -10.22
N ARG A 66 5.05 25.63 -9.13
CA ARG A 66 4.48 24.53 -8.35
C ARG A 66 3.66 23.63 -9.27
N ILE A 67 3.87 22.32 -9.16
CA ILE A 67 3.21 21.33 -10.01
C ILE A 67 2.04 20.70 -9.25
N PRO A 68 0.80 20.76 -9.76
CA PRO A 68 -0.35 20.15 -9.11
C PRO A 68 -0.18 18.63 -8.93
N SER A 69 -0.60 18.10 -7.77
CA SER A 69 -0.47 16.68 -7.43
C SER A 69 -1.18 15.74 -8.43
N VAL A 70 -2.26 16.20 -9.08
CA VAL A 70 -2.99 15.43 -10.11
C VAL A 70 -2.15 15.20 -11.36
N ASP A 71 -1.35 16.18 -11.77
CA ASP A 71 -0.50 16.07 -12.95
C ASP A 71 0.71 15.16 -12.65
N LEU A 72 1.26 15.27 -11.44
CA LEU A 72 2.29 14.37 -10.94
C LEU A 72 1.80 12.92 -10.86
N LEU A 73 0.56 12.71 -10.37
CA LEU A 73 -0.05 11.38 -10.28
C LEU A 73 -0.13 10.71 -11.65
N ARG A 74 -0.48 11.43 -12.71
CA ARG A 74 -0.54 10.88 -14.07
C ARG A 74 0.80 10.30 -14.52
N ALA A 75 1.89 11.06 -14.35
CA ALA A 75 3.23 10.61 -14.71
C ALA A 75 3.70 9.43 -13.85
N VAL A 76 3.48 9.50 -12.53
CA VAL A 76 3.86 8.43 -11.58
C VAL A 76 3.07 7.15 -11.84
N ALA A 77 1.77 7.23 -12.11
CA ALA A 77 0.92 6.08 -12.40
C ALA A 77 1.35 5.37 -13.69
N PHE A 78 1.74 6.13 -14.72
CA PHE A 78 2.33 5.56 -15.93
C PHE A 78 3.65 4.86 -15.63
N LEU A 79 4.58 5.51 -14.93
CA LEU A 79 5.87 4.91 -14.54
C LEU A 79 5.73 3.65 -13.67
N GLY A 80 4.62 3.52 -12.94
CA GLY A 80 4.28 2.31 -12.18
C GLY A 80 3.91 1.10 -13.03
N ARG A 81 3.41 1.32 -14.25
CA ARG A 81 2.84 0.27 -15.13
C ARG A 81 3.64 0.07 -16.42
N ALA A 82 4.44 1.05 -16.81
CA ALA A 82 5.19 1.03 -18.05
C ALA A 82 6.34 0.01 -18.01
N PRO A 83 6.68 -0.64 -19.13
CA PRO A 83 7.86 -1.49 -19.23
C PRO A 83 9.13 -0.73 -18.86
N LYS A 84 9.96 -1.35 -18.00
CA LYS A 84 11.26 -0.83 -17.59
C LYS A 84 12.36 -1.28 -18.56
N PRO A 85 13.49 -0.57 -18.65
CA PRO A 85 13.78 0.73 -18.03
C PRO A 85 12.96 1.88 -18.64
N ALA A 86 12.58 2.85 -17.81
CA ALA A 86 11.83 4.04 -18.22
C ALA A 86 12.65 5.31 -18.03
N ALA A 87 12.58 6.23 -18.99
CA ALA A 87 13.23 7.55 -18.91
C ALA A 87 12.20 8.65 -18.70
N VAL A 88 12.53 9.65 -17.88
CA VAL A 88 11.74 10.88 -17.72
C VAL A 88 12.58 12.04 -18.23
N HIS A 89 11.99 12.87 -19.10
CA HIS A 89 12.66 14.08 -19.56
C HIS A 89 11.79 15.32 -19.41
N GLY A 90 12.46 16.43 -19.13
CA GLY A 90 11.93 17.79 -19.20
C GLY A 90 12.83 18.58 -20.15
N GLU A 91 12.77 19.90 -20.12
CA GLU A 91 13.58 20.70 -21.05
C GLU A 91 15.08 20.54 -20.77
N GLY A 92 15.53 20.91 -19.56
CA GLY A 92 16.93 20.74 -19.14
C GLY A 92 17.20 19.47 -18.34
N GLY A 93 16.18 18.66 -18.02
CA GLY A 93 16.36 17.42 -17.23
C GLY A 93 16.61 17.62 -15.72
N VAL A 94 16.38 18.83 -15.18
CA VAL A 94 16.73 19.22 -13.80
C VAL A 94 15.49 19.37 -12.91
N GLY A 95 14.70 20.44 -13.07
CA GLY A 95 13.58 20.79 -12.17
C GLY A 95 12.44 19.76 -12.16
N ARG A 96 11.48 19.85 -13.10
CA ARG A 96 10.31 18.95 -13.16
C ARG A 96 10.68 17.47 -13.33
N THR A 97 11.76 17.20 -14.06
CA THR A 97 12.31 15.85 -14.19
C THR A 97 12.65 15.29 -12.81
N GLY A 98 13.37 16.06 -12.00
CA GLY A 98 13.66 15.71 -10.61
C GLY A 98 12.40 15.51 -9.78
N VAL A 99 11.39 16.37 -9.91
CA VAL A 99 10.12 16.25 -9.17
C VAL A 99 9.41 14.93 -9.49
N VAL A 100 9.24 14.58 -10.76
CA VAL A 100 8.56 13.32 -11.14
C VAL A 100 9.36 12.09 -10.69
N LEU A 101 10.70 12.14 -10.78
CA LEU A 101 11.57 11.08 -10.26
C LEU A 101 11.42 10.93 -8.74
N ALA A 102 11.40 12.04 -8.00
CA ALA A 102 11.19 12.02 -6.54
C ALA A 102 9.78 11.51 -6.19
N CYS A 103 8.73 11.97 -6.87
CA CYS A 103 7.37 11.49 -6.67
C CYS A 103 7.24 9.99 -6.97
N ARG A 104 8.01 9.45 -7.93
CA ARG A 104 8.09 8.02 -8.15
C ARG A 104 8.72 7.29 -6.96
N LEU A 105 9.80 7.79 -6.37
CA LEU A 105 10.36 7.24 -5.13
C LEU A 105 9.39 7.32 -3.95
N VAL A 106 8.62 8.41 -3.83
CA VAL A 106 7.54 8.55 -2.83
C VAL A 106 6.49 7.45 -3.01
N SER A 107 6.09 7.16 -4.26
CA SER A 107 5.15 6.07 -4.55
C SER A 107 5.70 4.67 -4.23
N LEU A 108 7.04 4.53 -4.10
CA LEU A 108 7.73 3.31 -3.67
C LEU A 108 7.97 3.26 -2.15
N GLY A 109 7.46 4.25 -1.41
CA GLY A 109 7.46 4.26 0.05
C GLY A 109 8.52 5.13 0.71
N ARG A 110 9.27 5.95 -0.04
CA ARG A 110 10.14 6.99 0.54
C ARG A 110 9.31 8.17 1.04
N SER A 111 9.83 8.91 2.02
CA SER A 111 9.34 10.26 2.32
C SER A 111 9.74 11.25 1.23
N SER A 112 9.06 12.40 1.14
CA SER A 112 9.45 13.48 0.23
C SER A 112 10.91 13.89 0.44
N ALA A 113 11.33 14.11 1.69
CA ALA A 113 12.70 14.49 2.02
C ALA A 113 13.75 13.46 1.56
N GLU A 114 13.51 12.17 1.83
CA GLU A 114 14.41 11.08 1.38
C GLU A 114 14.46 11.01 -0.15
N ALA A 115 13.31 11.10 -0.82
CA ALA A 115 13.21 11.05 -2.27
C ALA A 115 13.96 12.21 -2.94
N ILE A 116 13.80 13.43 -2.43
CA ILE A 116 14.51 14.62 -2.92
C ILE A 116 16.02 14.44 -2.75
N ALA A 117 16.47 14.01 -1.56
CA ALA A 117 17.88 13.77 -1.28
C ALA A 117 18.47 12.69 -2.18
N GLU A 118 17.73 11.62 -2.46
CA GLU A 118 18.15 10.53 -3.33
C GLU A 118 18.28 10.98 -4.80
N VAL A 119 17.30 11.73 -5.31
CA VAL A 119 17.38 12.31 -6.65
C VAL A 119 18.57 13.27 -6.75
N ARG A 120 18.77 14.18 -5.79
CA ARG A 120 19.90 15.13 -5.80
C ARG A 120 21.26 14.44 -5.74
N ARG A 121 21.37 13.30 -5.06
CA ARG A 121 22.59 12.49 -5.03
C ARG A 121 22.89 11.84 -6.38
N ALA A 122 21.87 11.29 -7.04
CA ALA A 122 22.00 10.68 -8.36
C ALA A 122 22.09 11.72 -9.50
N ARG A 123 21.55 12.92 -9.26
CA ARG A 123 21.37 14.00 -10.23
C ARG A 123 21.62 15.36 -9.56
N PRO A 124 22.89 15.74 -9.32
CA PRO A 124 23.22 17.02 -8.69
C PRO A 124 22.53 18.20 -9.37
N GLY A 125 21.95 19.09 -8.57
CA GLY A 125 21.20 20.26 -9.06
C GLY A 125 19.72 20.01 -9.34
N SER A 126 19.22 18.77 -9.30
CA SER A 126 17.79 18.47 -9.49
C SER A 126 16.90 19.11 -8.42
N ILE A 127 15.67 19.47 -8.83
CA ILE A 127 14.69 20.17 -7.97
C ILE A 127 15.33 21.49 -7.50
N ASP A 128 15.51 22.39 -8.46
CA ASP A 128 16.32 23.61 -8.37
C ASP A 128 15.57 24.81 -7.76
N HIS A 129 14.33 24.61 -7.30
CA HIS A 129 13.49 25.67 -6.76
C HIS A 129 12.65 25.19 -5.56
N PRO A 130 12.50 25.98 -4.47
CA PRO A 130 11.75 25.57 -3.28
C PRO A 130 10.29 25.13 -3.56
N GLU A 131 9.57 25.84 -4.44
CA GLU A 131 8.19 25.44 -4.83
C GLU A 131 8.11 24.04 -5.48
N LEU A 132 9.21 23.56 -6.08
CA LEU A 132 9.27 22.20 -6.61
C LEU A 132 9.48 21.16 -5.49
N GLU A 133 10.18 21.53 -4.41
CA GLU A 133 10.25 20.70 -3.19
C GLU A 133 8.86 20.58 -2.56
N THR A 134 8.15 21.71 -2.42
CA THR A 134 6.76 21.71 -1.94
C THR A 134 5.83 20.87 -2.81
N SER A 135 6.04 20.82 -4.12
CA SER A 135 5.26 19.95 -5.01
C SER A 135 5.43 18.46 -4.68
N VAL A 136 6.63 18.03 -4.23
CA VAL A 136 6.88 16.65 -3.81
C VAL A 136 6.23 16.37 -2.44
N GLU A 137 6.28 17.33 -1.52
CA GLU A 137 5.63 17.25 -0.20
C GLU A 137 4.11 17.15 -0.34
N GLU A 138 3.50 18.01 -1.14
CA GLU A 138 2.06 17.99 -1.42
C GLU A 138 1.64 16.73 -2.16
N PHE A 139 2.47 16.23 -3.08
CA PHE A 139 2.24 14.94 -3.72
C PHE A 139 2.29 13.80 -2.70
N GLU A 140 3.23 13.80 -1.75
CA GLU A 140 3.28 12.78 -0.69
C GLU A 140 2.00 12.77 0.14
N LEU A 141 1.52 13.94 0.56
CA LEU A 141 0.27 14.08 1.31
C LEU A 141 -0.93 13.59 0.48
N PHE A 142 -1.06 14.07 -0.75
CA PHE A 142 -2.14 13.71 -1.67
C PHE A 142 -2.14 12.22 -2.03
N TYR A 143 -0.98 11.66 -2.38
CA TYR A 143 -0.84 10.27 -2.75
C TYR A 143 -1.14 9.34 -1.59
N ARG A 144 -0.74 9.72 -0.37
CA ARG A 144 -1.08 8.97 0.84
C ARG A 144 -2.55 9.10 1.21
N SER A 145 -3.15 10.28 1.06
CA SER A 145 -4.58 10.47 1.33
C SER A 145 -5.45 9.70 0.34
N GLU A 146 -5.12 9.68 -0.96
CA GLU A 146 -5.82 8.88 -1.98
C GLU A 146 -5.65 7.37 -1.77
N GLN A 147 -4.46 6.92 -1.34
CA GLN A 147 -4.25 5.53 -0.89
C GLN A 147 -5.08 5.18 0.35
N GLU A 148 -5.40 6.17 1.20
CA GLU A 148 -6.28 6.02 2.35
C GLU A 148 -7.77 6.23 2.00
N GLN A 149 -8.09 6.84 0.85
CA GLN A 149 -9.44 7.18 0.37
C GLN A 149 -9.97 6.31 -0.77
N ALA A 150 -9.16 5.44 -1.39
CA ALA A 150 -9.66 4.37 -2.27
C ALA A 150 -10.81 3.65 -1.55
N THR A 151 -11.99 3.58 -2.19
CA THR A 151 -13.25 3.24 -1.50
C THR A 151 -13.03 1.99 -0.65
N PRO A 152 -12.97 2.11 0.69
CA PRO A 152 -12.44 1.03 1.50
C PRO A 152 -13.42 -0.12 1.36
N VAL A 153 -12.89 -1.29 1.00
CA VAL A 153 -13.69 -2.52 1.04
C VAL A 153 -14.30 -2.64 2.44
N PRO A 154 -15.59 -3.02 2.55
CA PRO A 154 -16.24 -3.10 3.85
C PRO A 154 -15.41 -3.92 4.83
N PHE A 155 -15.28 -3.39 6.05
CA PHE A 155 -14.57 -4.03 7.16
C PHE A 155 -13.09 -4.33 6.89
N ASN A 156 -12.44 -3.58 5.99
CA ASN A 156 -11.04 -3.79 5.62
C ASN A 156 -10.77 -5.25 5.22
N PHE A 157 -11.77 -5.91 4.62
CA PHE A 157 -11.77 -7.34 4.33
C PHE A 157 -10.98 -7.66 3.06
N ALA A 158 -10.04 -8.60 3.15
CA ALA A 158 -9.31 -9.11 1.99
C ALA A 158 -8.68 -10.49 2.27
N PRO A 159 -8.47 -11.33 1.23
CA PRO A 159 -7.65 -12.54 1.34
C PRO A 159 -6.22 -12.22 1.79
N ALA A 160 -5.54 -13.20 2.39
CA ALA A 160 -4.16 -13.04 2.86
C ALA A 160 -3.17 -12.79 1.72
N SER A 161 -3.32 -13.51 0.61
CA SER A 161 -2.49 -13.40 -0.58
C SER A 161 -3.19 -14.03 -1.80
N PRO A 162 -2.65 -13.86 -3.03
CA PRO A 162 -3.17 -14.56 -4.21
C PRO A 162 -3.12 -16.09 -4.10
N LEU A 163 -2.31 -16.63 -3.18
CA LEU A 163 -2.13 -18.06 -2.96
C LEU A 163 -3.17 -18.64 -2.00
N ASP A 164 -3.90 -17.79 -1.27
CA ASP A 164 -4.80 -18.21 -0.19
C ASP A 164 -6.26 -18.03 -0.59
N ARG A 165 -7.00 -19.14 -0.54
CA ARG A 165 -8.46 -19.15 -0.72
C ARG A 165 -9.22 -19.31 0.60
N VAL A 166 -8.49 -19.61 1.68
CA VAL A 166 -9.06 -19.95 2.99
C VAL A 166 -8.83 -18.84 4.01
N VAL A 167 -7.63 -18.25 4.03
CA VAL A 167 -7.23 -17.28 5.06
C VAL A 167 -7.50 -15.84 4.61
N HIS A 168 -8.23 -15.10 5.42
CA HIS A 168 -8.62 -13.72 5.17
C HIS A 168 -8.27 -12.83 6.37
N GLY A 169 -8.12 -11.53 6.13
CA GLY A 169 -8.00 -10.52 7.17
C GLY A 169 -9.17 -9.55 7.16
N ALA A 170 -9.48 -8.96 8.31
CA ALA A 170 -10.47 -7.89 8.45
C ALA A 170 -10.15 -6.99 9.66
N GLU A 171 -10.86 -5.86 9.78
CA GLU A 171 -10.94 -5.07 11.02
C GLU A 171 -12.02 -5.62 11.97
N ARG A 172 -12.01 -5.20 13.24
CA ARG A 172 -13.05 -5.59 14.20
C ARG A 172 -14.39 -4.95 13.87
N PRO A 173 -15.52 -5.52 14.33
CA PRO A 173 -16.80 -4.86 14.23
C PRO A 173 -16.80 -3.46 14.86
N GLY A 174 -17.42 -2.50 14.18
CA GLY A 174 -17.50 -1.11 14.65
C GLY A 174 -16.20 -0.31 14.57
N PHE A 175 -15.10 -0.87 14.04
CA PHE A 175 -13.92 -0.07 13.74
C PHE A 175 -14.24 0.94 12.63
N GLY A 176 -13.86 2.21 12.81
CA GLY A 176 -14.08 3.25 11.79
C GLY A 176 -15.53 3.64 11.51
N MET A 177 -16.49 3.25 12.36
CA MET A 177 -17.92 3.56 12.24
C MET A 177 -18.35 4.87 12.95
N PRO A 178 -18.02 6.05 12.39
CA PRO A 178 -18.93 7.20 12.49
C PRO A 178 -19.78 7.45 11.22
N LEU A 179 -19.62 6.65 10.14
CA LEU A 179 -20.06 7.07 8.80
C LEU A 179 -20.75 6.02 7.90
N TRP A 180 -21.20 4.88 8.42
CA TRP A 180 -22.11 4.02 7.67
C TRP A 180 -23.56 4.31 8.06
N SER A 181 -24.31 4.93 7.14
CA SER A 181 -25.77 4.94 7.28
C SER A 181 -26.28 3.49 7.25
N THR A 182 -27.42 3.25 7.91
CA THR A 182 -28.16 1.99 7.93
C THR A 182 -28.53 1.43 6.55
N SER A 183 -28.25 2.16 5.46
CA SER A 183 -28.44 1.75 4.07
C SER A 183 -27.15 1.27 3.37
N GLY A 184 -26.00 1.21 4.05
CA GLY A 184 -24.73 0.74 3.47
C GLY A 184 -24.05 1.72 2.52
N ILE A 185 -24.56 2.95 2.41
CA ILE A 185 -23.98 4.03 1.60
C ILE A 185 -23.32 5.06 2.55
N ARG A 186 -22.07 5.45 2.25
CA ARG A 186 -21.37 6.53 2.96
C ARG A 186 -22.05 7.86 2.65
N SER A 187 -22.46 8.60 3.69
CA SER A 187 -22.82 10.00 3.53
C SER A 187 -21.55 10.84 3.62
N SER A 188 -21.14 11.47 2.53
CA SER A 188 -19.87 12.21 2.39
C SER A 188 -19.90 13.63 2.95
N VAL A 189 -20.83 13.98 3.84
CA VAL A 189 -21.16 15.40 4.13
C VAL A 189 -20.78 15.87 5.53
N LEU A 190 -20.25 15.02 6.42
CA LEU A 190 -19.86 15.46 7.77
C LEU A 190 -18.42 15.04 8.12
N ALA A 191 -17.63 16.04 8.52
CA ALA A 191 -16.33 15.84 9.15
C ALA A 191 -16.48 15.02 10.45
N PRO A 192 -15.48 14.20 10.83
CA PRO A 192 -15.56 13.44 12.08
C PRO A 192 -15.60 14.40 13.28
N PRO A 193 -16.52 14.21 14.25
CA PRO A 193 -16.52 14.99 15.48
C PRO A 193 -15.25 14.68 16.29
N SER A 194 -14.66 15.73 16.87
CA SER A 194 -13.38 15.68 17.57
C SER A 194 -13.46 15.28 19.05
N THR A 195 -14.51 14.59 19.47
CA THR A 195 -14.68 14.13 20.86
C THR A 195 -15.37 12.77 20.90
N ALA A 196 -15.09 12.02 21.98
CA ALA A 196 -15.55 10.66 22.26
C ALA A 196 -17.07 10.49 22.47
N GLU A 197 -17.90 11.29 21.80
CA GLU A 197 -19.34 11.40 22.00
C GLU A 197 -20.12 11.15 20.71
N ALA A 198 -20.06 9.90 20.21
CA ALA A 198 -21.06 9.34 19.29
C ALA A 198 -20.93 7.80 19.22
N LEU A 199 -20.95 7.12 20.36
CA LEU A 199 -21.02 5.65 20.38
C LEU A 199 -22.47 5.21 20.21
N ASP A 200 -22.84 4.79 19.00
CA ASP A 200 -24.13 4.17 18.66
C ASP A 200 -24.55 3.14 19.76
N PRO A 201 -25.76 3.28 20.35
CA PRO A 201 -26.23 2.42 21.43
C PRO A 201 -26.66 1.01 21.01
N SER A 202 -26.54 0.63 19.74
CA SER A 202 -27.07 -0.64 19.20
C SER A 202 -26.00 -1.69 18.85
N ASP A 203 -26.40 -2.97 18.81
CA ASP A 203 -25.58 -4.11 18.33
C ASP A 203 -25.29 -4.05 16.81
N THR A 204 -25.84 -3.05 16.12
CA THR A 204 -25.80 -2.88 14.65
C THR A 204 -24.41 -3.02 14.04
N PRO A 205 -23.32 -2.50 14.65
CA PRO A 205 -21.97 -2.69 14.11
C PRO A 205 -21.51 -4.16 14.08
N VAL A 206 -21.88 -4.91 15.12
CA VAL A 206 -21.55 -6.34 15.25
C VAL A 206 -22.39 -7.15 14.28
N GLU A 207 -23.70 -6.90 14.22
CA GLU A 207 -24.61 -7.57 13.28
C GLU A 207 -24.22 -7.31 11.81
N SER A 208 -23.86 -6.07 11.47
CA SER A 208 -23.45 -5.71 10.11
C SER A 208 -22.17 -6.44 9.69
N TRP A 209 -21.20 -6.51 10.60
CA TRP A 209 -19.94 -7.23 10.38
C TRP A 209 -20.18 -8.73 10.21
N LEU A 210 -20.98 -9.34 11.11
CA LEU A 210 -21.34 -10.76 11.05
C LEU A 210 -22.09 -11.10 9.75
N GLY A 211 -23.09 -10.30 9.39
CA GLY A 211 -23.84 -10.47 8.16
C GLY A 211 -22.96 -10.34 6.91
N PHE A 212 -21.96 -9.45 6.94
CA PHE A 212 -20.98 -9.36 5.86
C PHE A 212 -20.09 -10.61 5.80
N MET A 213 -19.52 -11.06 6.92
CA MET A 213 -18.66 -12.25 6.96
C MET A 213 -19.39 -13.52 6.52
N ALA A 214 -20.66 -13.66 6.91
CA ALA A 214 -21.52 -14.75 6.45
C ALA A 214 -21.74 -14.72 4.93
N ARG A 215 -21.98 -13.55 4.33
CA ARG A 215 -22.09 -13.39 2.86
C ARG A 215 -20.79 -13.68 2.13
N GLN A 216 -19.64 -13.42 2.74
CA GLN A 216 -18.33 -13.83 2.21
C GLN A 216 -18.04 -15.32 2.42
N GLY A 217 -18.91 -16.06 3.12
CA GLY A 217 -18.75 -17.50 3.38
C GLY A 217 -17.73 -17.83 4.46
N MET A 218 -17.38 -16.87 5.34
CA MET A 218 -16.47 -17.12 6.46
C MET A 218 -17.11 -18.06 7.47
N ARG A 219 -16.37 -19.09 7.89
CA ARG A 219 -16.84 -20.13 8.82
C ARG A 219 -16.11 -20.12 10.15
N GLU A 220 -14.87 -19.63 10.18
CA GLU A 220 -14.08 -19.49 11.39
C GLU A 220 -13.63 -18.04 11.59
N VAL A 221 -13.41 -17.66 12.85
CA VAL A 221 -12.84 -16.36 13.22
C VAL A 221 -11.65 -16.55 14.15
N LEU A 222 -10.57 -15.85 13.86
CA LEU A 222 -9.41 -15.67 14.73
C LEU A 222 -9.38 -14.23 15.24
N CYS A 223 -9.75 -14.05 16.51
CA CYS A 223 -9.77 -12.75 17.19
C CYS A 223 -8.42 -12.50 17.87
N LEU A 224 -7.79 -11.36 17.56
CA LEU A 224 -6.50 -10.94 18.12
C LEU A 224 -6.62 -9.81 19.16
N LEU A 225 -7.84 -9.45 19.56
CA LEU A 225 -8.08 -8.37 20.52
C LEU A 225 -7.65 -8.80 21.93
N ASP A 226 -7.01 -7.89 22.68
CA ASP A 226 -6.75 -8.09 24.10
C ASP A 226 -8.02 -7.89 24.94
N GLU A 227 -7.94 -8.18 26.24
CA GLU A 227 -9.09 -8.07 27.15
C GLU A 227 -9.60 -6.63 27.29
N GLY A 228 -8.72 -5.63 27.23
CA GLY A 228 -9.10 -4.21 27.30
C GLY A 228 -9.86 -3.77 26.04
N GLU A 229 -9.40 -4.21 24.87
CA GLU A 229 -10.09 -3.99 23.59
C GLU A 229 -11.43 -4.71 23.54
N LEU A 230 -11.52 -5.95 24.05
CA LEU A 230 -12.78 -6.68 24.16
C LEU A 230 -13.75 -6.01 25.12
N ALA A 231 -13.28 -5.55 26.27
CA ALA A 231 -14.09 -4.83 27.26
C ALA A 231 -14.63 -3.49 26.73
N SER A 232 -13.98 -2.90 25.72
CA SER A 232 -14.49 -1.69 25.05
C SER A 232 -15.75 -1.96 24.22
N HIS A 233 -16.04 -3.22 23.88
CA HIS A 233 -17.29 -3.59 23.26
C HIS A 233 -18.41 -3.69 24.30
N ARG A 234 -19.53 -3.01 24.04
CA ARG A 234 -20.72 -3.11 24.89
C ARG A 234 -21.35 -4.50 24.92
N VAL A 235 -21.10 -5.32 23.89
CA VAL A 235 -21.54 -6.72 23.83
C VAL A 235 -20.39 -7.69 24.10
N PRO A 236 -20.65 -8.87 24.70
CA PRO A 236 -19.66 -9.93 24.81
C PRO A 236 -19.30 -10.48 23.43
N LEU A 237 -18.31 -9.88 22.77
CA LEU A 237 -18.02 -10.11 21.35
C LEU A 237 -17.69 -11.58 21.05
N LEU A 238 -16.85 -12.20 21.88
CA LEU A 238 -16.50 -13.62 21.74
C LEU A 238 -17.74 -14.52 21.89
N GLY A 239 -18.65 -14.18 22.81
CA GLY A 239 -19.92 -14.89 22.98
C GLY A 239 -20.90 -14.68 21.83
N ARG A 240 -20.81 -13.56 21.10
CA ARG A 240 -21.51 -13.40 19.81
C ARG A 240 -20.88 -14.30 18.75
N TYR A 241 -19.57 -14.28 18.61
CA TYR A 241 -18.86 -15.11 17.63
C TYR A 241 -19.11 -16.61 17.81
N GLN A 242 -19.15 -17.09 19.05
CA GLN A 242 -19.39 -18.51 19.36
C GLN A 242 -20.77 -19.01 18.89
N ARG A 243 -21.73 -18.11 18.65
CA ARG A 243 -23.05 -18.45 18.14
C ARG A 243 -23.13 -18.44 16.60
N GLU A 244 -22.29 -17.64 15.95
CA GLU A 244 -22.38 -17.39 14.50
C GLU A 244 -21.32 -18.12 13.68
N PHE A 245 -20.13 -18.34 14.25
CA PHE A 245 -19.05 -19.06 13.57
C PHE A 245 -19.02 -20.53 13.99
N LEU A 246 -18.63 -21.39 13.06
CA LEU A 246 -18.38 -22.80 13.34
C LEU A 246 -17.25 -22.98 14.37
N ARG A 247 -16.27 -22.07 14.35
CA ARG A 247 -15.18 -22.06 15.31
C ARG A 247 -14.68 -20.65 15.58
N VAL A 248 -14.42 -20.39 16.86
CA VAL A 248 -13.80 -19.16 17.34
C VAL A 248 -12.46 -19.54 17.96
N THR A 249 -11.39 -18.90 17.50
CA THR A 249 -10.09 -18.92 18.19
C THR A 249 -9.79 -17.52 18.67
N HIS A 250 -9.42 -17.38 19.94
CA HIS A 250 -9.02 -16.11 20.53
C HIS A 250 -7.55 -16.22 20.97
N VAL A 251 -6.72 -15.34 20.44
CA VAL A 251 -5.30 -15.22 20.78
C VAL A 251 -5.05 -13.76 21.15
N PRO A 252 -5.15 -13.37 22.43
CA PRO A 252 -5.00 -11.98 22.84
C PRO A 252 -3.57 -11.50 22.58
N LEU A 253 -3.44 -10.32 21.97
CA LEU A 253 -2.16 -9.68 21.69
C LEU A 253 -2.07 -8.36 22.47
N GLU A 254 -1.44 -8.45 23.64
CA GLU A 254 -1.23 -7.35 24.58
C GLU A 254 -0.37 -6.22 24.01
N GLY A 255 -0.74 -4.97 24.26
CA GLY A 255 -0.01 -3.78 23.77
C GLY A 255 -0.70 -3.03 22.63
N GLY A 256 -1.97 -3.33 22.35
CA GLY A 256 -2.81 -2.58 21.43
C GLY A 256 -2.31 -2.57 19.98
N ALA A 257 -2.40 -1.41 19.31
CA ALA A 257 -2.15 -1.30 17.86
C ALA A 257 -0.68 -1.58 17.43
N VAL A 258 0.26 -1.55 18.38
CA VAL A 258 1.71 -1.65 18.14
C VAL A 258 2.28 -2.96 18.73
N ALA A 259 1.44 -3.92 19.08
CA ALA A 259 1.90 -5.18 19.67
C ALA A 259 2.54 -6.10 18.63
N VAL A 260 3.79 -6.49 18.86
CA VAL A 260 4.42 -7.64 18.20
C VAL A 260 3.98 -8.92 18.93
N PRO A 261 3.38 -9.91 18.25
CA PRO A 261 3.03 -11.18 18.89
C PRO A 261 4.26 -11.86 19.49
N THR A 262 4.11 -12.50 20.65
CA THR A 262 5.15 -13.42 21.15
C THR A 262 5.23 -14.65 20.22
N PRO A 263 6.36 -15.37 20.17
CA PRO A 263 6.47 -16.60 19.40
C PRO A 263 5.36 -17.62 19.72
N GLU A 264 4.97 -17.74 20.99
CA GLU A 264 3.92 -18.67 21.45
C GLU A 264 2.54 -18.24 20.94
N ALA A 265 2.21 -16.95 21.06
CA ALA A 265 0.96 -16.40 20.56
C ALA A 265 0.88 -16.52 19.03
N LEU A 266 1.98 -16.25 18.33
CA LEU A 266 2.07 -16.40 16.89
C LEU A 266 1.86 -17.86 16.47
N GLU A 267 2.51 -18.81 17.15
CA GLU A 267 2.36 -20.23 16.83
C GLU A 267 0.93 -20.72 17.09
N HIS A 268 0.27 -20.24 18.15
CA HIS A 268 -1.15 -20.53 18.38
C HIS A 268 -2.01 -20.00 17.22
N ALA A 269 -1.80 -18.76 16.79
CA ALA A 269 -2.49 -18.19 15.65
C ALA A 269 -2.26 -19.01 14.36
N LEU A 270 -1.00 -19.37 14.07
CA LEU A 270 -0.65 -20.20 12.90
C LEU A 270 -1.26 -21.60 12.97
N ALA A 271 -1.36 -22.20 14.16
CA ALA A 271 -2.02 -23.49 14.35
C ALA A 271 -3.51 -23.43 13.99
N ALA A 272 -4.18 -22.32 14.32
CA ALA A 272 -5.57 -22.08 13.92
C ALA A 272 -5.71 -21.98 12.39
N LEU A 273 -4.80 -21.27 11.73
CA LEU A 273 -4.81 -21.12 10.27
C LEU A 273 -4.53 -22.45 9.55
N ARG A 274 -3.55 -23.24 10.02
CA ARG A 274 -3.26 -24.57 9.46
C ARG A 274 -4.46 -25.50 9.57
N ARG A 275 -5.16 -25.46 10.71
CA ARG A 275 -6.38 -26.25 10.91
C ARG A 275 -7.50 -25.83 9.94
N ALA A 276 -7.73 -24.53 9.81
CA ALA A 276 -8.74 -23.99 8.90
C ALA A 276 -8.43 -24.37 7.44
N GLU A 277 -7.16 -24.24 7.01
CA GLU A 277 -6.71 -24.66 5.68
C GLU A 277 -6.90 -26.16 5.45
N ALA A 278 -6.46 -27.01 6.39
CA ALA A 278 -6.60 -28.46 6.28
C ALA A 278 -8.08 -28.91 6.20
N GLY A 279 -8.98 -28.17 6.85
CA GLY A 279 -10.42 -28.42 6.78
C GLY A 279 -11.14 -27.75 5.60
N GLY A 280 -10.44 -26.96 4.78
CA GLY A 280 -11.06 -26.15 3.72
C GLY A 280 -12.09 -25.14 4.26
N SER A 281 -11.93 -24.71 5.50
CA SER A 281 -12.89 -23.90 6.26
C SER A 281 -12.44 -22.44 6.28
N PRO A 282 -13.09 -21.52 5.52
CA PRO A 282 -12.62 -20.14 5.41
C PRO A 282 -12.57 -19.44 6.77
N ILE A 283 -11.43 -18.85 7.08
CA ILE A 283 -11.13 -18.20 8.36
C ILE A 283 -10.82 -16.72 8.14
N VAL A 284 -11.42 -15.86 8.97
CA VAL A 284 -11.12 -14.43 9.03
C VAL A 284 -10.31 -14.11 10.29
N VAL A 285 -9.16 -13.45 10.10
CA VAL A 285 -8.28 -12.95 11.16
C VAL A 285 -8.54 -11.46 11.36
N HIS A 286 -8.84 -11.03 12.58
CA HIS A 286 -8.99 -9.60 12.85
C HIS A 286 -8.32 -9.15 14.16
N CYS A 287 -7.87 -7.89 14.15
CA CYS A 287 -7.49 -7.14 15.33
C CYS A 287 -8.39 -5.89 15.40
N ALA A 288 -7.93 -4.76 15.96
CA ALA A 288 -8.68 -3.51 15.90
C ALA A 288 -8.88 -3.02 14.45
N SER A 289 -7.82 -2.53 13.80
CA SER A 289 -7.90 -1.96 12.45
C SER A 289 -7.79 -2.96 11.31
N GLY A 290 -7.47 -4.22 11.62
CA GLY A 290 -7.17 -5.23 10.61
C GLY A 290 -5.87 -4.99 9.83
N ALA A 291 -5.06 -3.99 10.20
CA ALA A 291 -3.86 -3.62 9.45
C ALA A 291 -2.56 -4.15 10.08
N GLY A 292 -2.29 -3.82 11.35
CA GLY A 292 -1.03 -4.11 12.04
C GLY A 292 -0.87 -5.58 12.42
N ARG A 293 -1.39 -5.95 13.60
CA ARG A 293 -1.36 -7.33 14.15
C ARG A 293 -1.89 -8.38 13.17
N THR A 294 -3.03 -8.13 12.53
CA THR A 294 -3.55 -9.00 11.47
C THR A 294 -2.52 -9.16 10.35
N GLY A 295 -1.90 -8.07 9.88
CA GLY A 295 -0.85 -8.12 8.87
C GLY A 295 0.35 -8.98 9.28
N VAL A 296 0.78 -8.91 10.54
CA VAL A 296 1.89 -9.74 11.06
C VAL A 296 1.53 -11.22 11.02
N VAL A 297 0.35 -11.60 11.52
CA VAL A 297 -0.11 -13.00 11.50
C VAL A 297 -0.25 -13.52 10.07
N LEU A 298 -0.80 -12.71 9.15
CA LEU A 298 -0.92 -13.08 7.74
C LEU A 298 0.45 -13.21 7.05
N ALA A 299 1.40 -12.33 7.34
CA ALA A 299 2.76 -12.44 6.78
C ALA A 299 3.49 -13.68 7.32
N ALA A 300 3.33 -13.98 8.62
CA ALA A 300 3.85 -15.20 9.23
C ALA A 300 3.23 -16.45 8.59
N TRP A 301 1.93 -16.40 8.27
CA TRP A 301 1.25 -17.47 7.55
C TRP A 301 1.88 -17.71 6.18
N LEU A 302 2.08 -16.67 5.37
CA LEU A 302 2.69 -16.83 4.04
C LEU A 302 4.10 -17.42 4.13
N ARG A 303 4.85 -17.04 5.15
CA ARG A 303 6.16 -17.64 5.40
C ARG A 303 6.06 -19.10 5.80
N ALA A 304 5.22 -19.41 6.79
CA ALA A 304 5.09 -20.77 7.32
C ALA A 304 4.54 -21.75 6.28
N ARG A 305 3.61 -21.30 5.44
CA ARG A 305 2.86 -22.14 4.51
C ARG A 305 3.41 -22.17 3.08
N HIS A 306 3.91 -21.03 2.59
CA HIS A 306 4.35 -20.87 1.21
C HIS A 306 5.87 -20.62 1.10
N GLY A 307 6.58 -20.62 2.23
CA GLY A 307 8.05 -20.52 2.27
C GLY A 307 8.61 -19.14 1.93
N LEU A 308 7.78 -18.09 1.91
CA LEU A 308 8.24 -16.74 1.55
C LEU A 308 9.30 -16.23 2.54
N ALA A 309 10.28 -15.51 2.01
CA ALA A 309 11.18 -14.69 2.82
C ALA A 309 10.39 -13.58 3.53
N PRO A 310 10.82 -13.13 4.73
CA PRO A 310 10.07 -12.14 5.52
C PRO A 310 9.63 -10.89 4.75
N GLU A 311 10.54 -10.27 3.99
CA GLU A 311 10.22 -9.08 3.19
C GLU A 311 9.25 -9.38 2.04
N ALA A 312 9.38 -10.54 1.39
CA ALA A 312 8.46 -10.96 0.36
C ALA A 312 7.05 -11.24 0.93
N ALA A 313 6.96 -11.84 2.12
CA ALA A 313 5.69 -12.08 2.80
C ALA A 313 5.00 -10.76 3.20
N ILE A 314 5.76 -9.80 3.76
CA ILE A 314 5.24 -8.46 4.08
C ILE A 314 4.74 -7.77 2.83
N ALA A 315 5.53 -7.74 1.75
CA ALA A 315 5.15 -7.11 0.49
C ALA A 315 3.88 -7.76 -0.10
N ALA A 316 3.82 -9.10 -0.15
CA ALA A 316 2.69 -9.84 -0.69
C ALA A 316 1.38 -9.52 0.04
N VAL A 317 1.37 -9.53 1.38
CA VAL A 317 0.17 -9.20 2.17
C VAL A 317 -0.26 -7.74 1.95
N ARG A 318 0.70 -6.80 1.88
CA ARG A 318 0.42 -5.37 1.66
C ARG A 318 -0.18 -5.13 0.28
N ASP A 319 0.49 -5.63 -0.76
CA ASP A 319 0.11 -5.38 -2.15
C ASP A 319 -1.19 -6.09 -2.51
N HIS A 320 -1.40 -7.31 -1.99
CA HIS A 320 -2.65 -8.01 -2.23
C HIS A 320 -3.83 -7.35 -1.53
N ALA A 321 -3.69 -6.93 -0.28
CA ALA A 321 -4.76 -6.19 0.39
C ALA A 321 -5.11 -4.90 -0.36
N ARG A 322 -4.10 -4.16 -0.82
CA ARG A 322 -4.30 -2.93 -1.63
C ARG A 322 -5.08 -3.20 -2.90
N HIS A 323 -4.84 -4.34 -3.56
CA HIS A 323 -5.60 -4.73 -4.74
C HIS A 323 -7.12 -4.82 -4.48
N PHE A 324 -7.53 -5.18 -3.26
CA PHE A 324 -8.93 -5.24 -2.83
C PHE A 324 -9.43 -3.94 -2.18
N GLY A 325 -8.64 -2.86 -2.12
CA GLY A 325 -9.01 -1.66 -1.36
C GLY A 325 -8.96 -1.84 0.16
N ALA A 326 -8.27 -2.89 0.63
CA ALA A 326 -7.95 -3.12 2.03
C ALA A 326 -6.53 -2.63 2.36
N ARG A 327 -6.24 -2.43 3.65
CA ARG A 327 -4.93 -2.07 4.17
C ARG A 327 -4.40 -3.14 5.12
N ARG A 328 -3.20 -3.62 4.83
CA ARG A 328 -2.35 -4.37 5.74
C ARG A 328 -1.04 -3.62 5.91
N GLU A 329 -0.52 -3.58 7.12
CA GLU A 329 0.74 -2.90 7.40
C GLU A 329 1.44 -3.62 8.57
N PRO A 330 2.08 -4.78 8.31
CA PRO A 330 2.72 -5.58 9.36
C PRO A 330 3.73 -4.77 10.17
N LEU A 331 4.47 -3.87 9.53
CA LEU A 331 5.51 -3.06 10.16
C LEU A 331 4.99 -2.00 11.14
N LYS A 332 3.67 -1.71 11.15
CA LYS A 332 3.06 -0.86 12.20
C LYS A 332 3.15 -1.49 13.59
N ALA A 333 3.30 -2.81 13.69
CA ALA A 333 3.47 -3.49 14.96
C ALA A 333 4.87 -3.27 15.57
N GLY A 334 5.80 -2.60 14.89
CA GLY A 334 7.10 -2.21 15.45
C GLY A 334 8.30 -2.91 14.82
N PRO A 335 9.52 -2.56 15.25
CA PRO A 335 10.76 -2.98 14.59
C PRO A 335 11.03 -4.49 14.68
N GLY A 336 10.60 -5.15 15.76
CA GLY A 336 10.83 -6.59 15.98
C GLY A 336 10.04 -7.53 15.06
N VAL A 337 9.13 -7.01 14.23
CA VAL A 337 8.32 -7.82 13.30
C VAL A 337 9.19 -8.59 12.31
N ARG A 338 10.29 -8.00 11.83
CA ARG A 338 11.17 -8.66 10.85
C ARG A 338 11.87 -9.87 11.45
N ASP A 339 12.43 -9.70 12.64
CA ASP A 339 13.13 -10.76 13.36
C ASP A 339 12.18 -11.89 13.76
N LEU A 340 10.96 -11.53 14.20
CA LEU A 340 9.90 -12.49 14.47
C LEU A 340 9.52 -13.28 13.21
N LEU A 341 9.32 -12.62 12.08
CA LEU A 341 9.00 -13.32 10.84
C LEU A 341 10.17 -14.20 10.40
N ALA A 342 11.41 -13.74 10.52
CA ALA A 342 12.59 -14.53 10.18
C ALA A 342 12.67 -15.83 11.00
N SER A 343 12.28 -15.80 12.28
CA SER A 343 12.28 -16.97 13.16
C SER A 343 11.16 -17.98 12.87
N VAL A 344 10.10 -17.58 12.14
CA VAL A 344 9.04 -18.51 11.70
C VAL A 344 9.65 -19.54 10.72
N PRO A 345 9.51 -20.85 10.97
CA PRO A 345 10.01 -21.88 10.06
C PRO A 345 9.24 -21.85 8.73
N ALA A 346 9.97 -21.74 7.61
CA ALA A 346 9.40 -21.98 6.29
C ALA A 346 9.25 -23.49 6.08
N ARG A 347 8.02 -23.99 5.88
CA ARG A 347 7.85 -25.34 5.35
C ARG A 347 7.99 -25.25 3.82
N GLY A 348 8.96 -25.99 3.29
CA GLY A 348 9.14 -26.19 1.85
C GLY A 348 8.12 -27.17 1.28
#